data_AF-A0AAN9U037-F1
#
_entry.id   AF-A0AAN9U037-F1
#
_cell.length_a   1.000
_cell.length_b   1.000
_cell.length_c   1.000
_cell.angle_alpha   90.00
_cell.angle_beta   90.00
_cell.angle_gamma   90.00
#
_symmetry.space_group_name_H-M   'P 1'
#
loop_
_entity.id
_entity.type
_entity.pdbx_description
1 polymer ?
#
loop_
_entity_poly.entity_id
_entity_poly.type
_entity_poly.pdbx_seq_one_letter_code
_entity_poly.pdbx_strand_id
1 'polypeptide(L)'
;MFARAVRQHTTCAPRAAAAAAAAAAAASSSRVCQPRFAPTSTTALRNFATTPNRHQSTSPAPVSPTSRRLIPRKLLIPIIDSETSQLAEFVTDAPIPVFRTVAGVRQWASETSLGAKHPAENNNHNNKNGHDDQGDQGIALVPTMGALHEGHLALIREAVRRGHDKVAVSIYVNPAQFGANEDLDSYPKTWARDCEALRALYEELSPQARGAAGAAGLQMAVFAPTTGEMYPSGFPGQEVDSKGSFVTVTPVGELLEGAARPTFFRGVATVCMKLFNIVQPTRVFFGQKDVQQTVVIRKMVRDFHLPMDVVVVPTVRDEGDGLALSSRNAYLGSRRRGVAPVLYRALSAAEAAYVDGSLDATEILTAALNVVLDTMEEQKNLPAKDGVLFKLDYISLADPDTLEEVDLVDPSKGAILSGAVKMHPVYDPQENEDLGDHDGPTVRLIDNIILPPKA
;
A
#
# COMPACT_ATOMS: atom_id res chain seq x y z
N MET A 1 13.92 -23.79 -7.33
CA MET A 1 14.84 -24.24 -6.23
C MET A 1 16.09 -23.35 -6.02
N PHE A 2 16.73 -22.80 -7.08
CA PHE A 2 17.97 -22.00 -6.97
C PHE A 2 17.83 -20.66 -6.20
N ALA A 3 16.69 -19.96 -6.28
CA ALA A 3 16.45 -18.71 -5.54
C ALA A 3 16.61 -18.87 -4.01
N ARG A 4 16.32 -20.07 -3.47
CA ARG A 4 16.49 -20.40 -2.05
C ARG A 4 17.96 -20.59 -1.64
N ALA A 5 18.86 -20.89 -2.59
CA ALA A 5 20.27 -21.12 -2.35
C ALA A 5 21.09 -19.81 -2.22
N VAL A 6 20.65 -18.72 -2.86
CA VAL A 6 21.34 -17.41 -2.77
C VAL A 6 21.37 -16.88 -1.32
N ARG A 7 20.39 -17.24 -0.48
CA ARG A 7 20.39 -16.92 0.95
C ARG A 7 21.47 -17.66 1.78
N GLN A 8 22.07 -18.73 1.26
CA GLN A 8 23.00 -19.59 2.03
C GLN A 8 24.49 -19.28 1.79
N HIS A 9 24.84 -18.49 0.77
CA HIS A 9 26.25 -18.28 0.37
C HIS A 9 26.96 -17.04 0.94
N THR A 10 26.30 -16.22 1.78
CA THR A 10 26.91 -15.00 2.34
C THR A 10 27.39 -15.09 3.79
N THR A 11 27.64 -16.29 4.33
CA THR A 11 28.24 -16.47 5.67
C THR A 11 29.46 -17.39 5.62
N CYS A 12 30.62 -16.85 5.27
CA CYS A 12 31.91 -17.52 5.45
C CYS A 12 32.93 -16.52 6.01
N ALA A 13 33.17 -16.58 7.33
CA ALA A 13 34.27 -15.90 8.00
C ALA A 13 35.37 -16.92 8.36
N PRO A 14 36.67 -16.57 8.25
CA PRO A 14 37.76 -17.54 8.44
C PRO A 14 37.95 -17.91 9.91
N ARG A 15 38.40 -19.15 10.17
CA ARG A 15 38.56 -19.68 11.54
C ARG A 15 39.90 -20.39 11.74
N ALA A 16 40.85 -19.66 12.35
CA ALA A 16 42.09 -20.13 12.97
C ALA A 16 42.59 -19.01 13.90
N ALA A 17 43.11 -19.18 15.11
CA ALA A 17 43.22 -20.32 16.06
C ALA A 17 43.05 -19.72 17.50
N ALA A 18 43.36 -20.33 18.66
CA ALA A 18 43.96 -21.61 19.06
C ALA A 18 43.35 -22.01 20.45
N ALA A 19 43.05 -23.28 20.72
CA ALA A 19 43.87 -24.28 21.44
C ALA A 19 43.81 -24.26 23.00
N ALA A 20 43.42 -25.42 23.54
CA ALA A 20 43.78 -26.02 24.84
C ALA A 20 43.04 -25.63 26.16
N ALA A 21 43.00 -26.65 27.05
CA ALA A 21 42.48 -26.72 28.43
C ALA A 21 40.95 -26.69 28.61
N ALA A 22 40.32 -27.60 29.37
CA ALA A 22 40.80 -28.87 29.94
C ALA A 22 39.62 -29.85 30.14
N ALA A 23 39.90 -31.16 30.15
CA ALA A 23 38.92 -32.20 30.48
C ALA A 23 39.02 -32.59 31.96
N ALA A 24 37.89 -32.79 32.64
CA ALA A 24 37.62 -33.85 33.63
C ALA A 24 36.41 -33.54 34.53
N ALA A 25 35.34 -34.33 34.42
CA ALA A 25 34.52 -34.80 35.54
C ALA A 25 33.56 -35.88 35.02
N ALA A 26 33.46 -37.02 35.70
CA ALA A 26 32.78 -38.21 35.18
C ALA A 26 31.45 -38.52 35.91
N ALA A 27 30.53 -39.11 35.13
CA ALA A 27 29.58 -40.17 35.51
C ALA A 27 28.96 -40.22 36.92
N SER A 28 27.65 -39.96 36.99
CA SER A 28 26.62 -40.79 37.67
C SER A 28 25.25 -40.10 37.51
N SER A 29 24.09 -40.76 37.48
CA SER A 29 23.77 -42.20 37.49
C SER A 29 22.49 -42.44 36.67
N SER A 30 22.31 -43.68 36.19
CA SER A 30 21.10 -44.11 35.48
C SER A 30 19.92 -44.35 36.44
N ARG A 31 18.70 -43.93 36.06
CA ARG A 31 17.45 -44.63 36.45
C ARG A 31 16.41 -44.55 35.34
N VAL A 32 16.01 -45.72 34.87
CA VAL A 32 14.91 -45.93 33.91
C VAL A 32 13.60 -46.00 34.69
N CYS A 33 12.55 -45.32 34.22
CA CYS A 33 11.16 -45.74 34.43
C CYS A 33 10.18 -45.04 33.46
N GLN A 34 9.79 -45.76 32.41
CA GLN A 34 8.43 -45.70 31.85
C GLN A 34 7.57 -46.75 32.62
N PRO A 35 6.21 -46.74 32.64
CA PRO A 35 5.40 -46.51 31.44
C PRO A 35 3.92 -46.01 31.60
N ARG A 36 3.25 -45.97 30.42
CA ARG A 36 1.81 -46.26 30.14
C ARG A 36 0.70 -45.22 30.35
N PHE A 37 0.20 -44.78 29.20
CA PHE A 37 -1.22 -44.62 28.81
C PHE A 37 -2.25 -45.47 29.57
N ALA A 38 -3.43 -44.88 29.83
CA ALA A 38 -4.74 -45.40 29.41
C ALA A 38 -5.86 -44.32 29.51
N PRO A 39 -6.82 -44.22 28.56
CA PRO A 39 -8.00 -43.35 28.64
C PRO A 39 -9.33 -44.13 28.83
N THR A 40 -10.33 -43.49 29.48
CA THR A 40 -11.81 -43.77 29.51
C THR A 40 -12.42 -42.91 30.65
N SER A 41 -13.70 -42.52 30.76
CA SER A 41 -14.92 -42.71 29.95
C SER A 41 -16.00 -41.65 30.33
N THR A 42 -16.67 -41.09 29.33
CA THR A 42 -18.13 -41.05 29.10
C THR A 42 -19.16 -40.83 30.24
N THR A 43 -20.20 -40.04 29.88
CA THR A 43 -21.63 -40.08 30.32
C THR A 43 -22.09 -39.14 31.45
N ALA A 44 -22.91 -38.15 31.09
CA ALA A 44 -24.19 -37.84 31.77
C ALA A 44 -25.01 -36.79 30.98
N LEU A 45 -25.96 -37.24 30.15
CA LEU A 45 -27.04 -36.39 29.64
C LEU A 45 -28.08 -36.14 30.74
N ARG A 46 -28.71 -34.96 30.76
CA ARG A 46 -29.98 -34.73 31.48
C ARG A 46 -30.97 -33.97 30.60
N ASN A 47 -32.02 -34.69 30.18
CA ASN A 47 -33.25 -34.16 29.59
C ASN A 47 -34.43 -34.78 30.34
N PHE A 48 -35.30 -33.97 30.93
CA PHE A 48 -36.68 -34.27 31.40
C PHE A 48 -37.34 -32.91 31.73
N ALA A 49 -38.63 -32.65 31.53
CA ALA A 49 -39.63 -33.19 30.59
C ALA A 49 -40.82 -32.21 30.53
N THR A 50 -41.69 -32.38 29.53
CA THR A 50 -42.89 -31.58 29.27
C THR A 50 -44.11 -31.98 30.11
N THR A 51 -45.01 -31.03 30.38
CA THR A 51 -46.46 -31.30 30.53
C THR A 51 -47.30 -30.20 29.85
N PRO A 52 -48.44 -30.54 29.20
CA PRO A 52 -49.23 -29.60 28.40
C PRO A 52 -50.50 -29.10 29.13
N ASN A 53 -51.14 -28.05 28.59
CA ASN A 53 -52.60 -27.93 28.67
C ASN A 53 -53.20 -27.25 27.42
N ARG A 54 -54.50 -27.48 27.17
CA ARG A 54 -55.18 -27.37 25.87
C ARG A 54 -56.52 -26.63 25.98
N HIS A 55 -56.73 -25.57 25.19
CA HIS A 55 -58.04 -25.11 24.67
C HIS A 55 -57.75 -24.22 23.43
N GLN A 56 -57.99 -24.67 22.20
CA GLN A 56 -59.22 -24.54 21.40
C GLN A 56 -59.57 -23.11 20.91
N SER A 57 -59.50 -22.95 19.58
CA SER A 57 -60.47 -22.25 18.69
C SER A 57 -60.61 -20.71 18.84
N THR A 58 -60.51 -19.85 17.81
CA THR A 58 -61.01 -19.91 16.41
C THR A 58 -60.17 -19.05 15.42
N SER A 59 -60.28 -19.31 14.11
CA SER A 59 -59.87 -18.40 13.01
C SER A 59 -61.10 -18.00 12.16
N PRO A 60 -61.04 -17.19 11.07
CA PRO A 60 -59.95 -16.34 10.53
C PRO A 60 -60.40 -14.89 10.15
N ALA A 61 -59.44 -14.02 9.79
CA ALA A 61 -59.65 -12.92 8.83
C ALA A 61 -58.30 -12.48 8.21
N PRO A 62 -58.19 -12.21 6.90
CA PRO A 62 -56.93 -11.84 6.24
C PRO A 62 -56.71 -10.32 6.23
N VAL A 63 -55.45 -9.88 6.34
CA VAL A 63 -55.05 -8.49 6.07
C VAL A 63 -53.94 -8.49 5.03
N SER A 64 -54.18 -7.78 3.92
CA SER A 64 -53.25 -7.68 2.78
C SER A 64 -52.00 -6.87 3.14
N PRO A 65 -50.78 -7.32 2.79
CA PRO A 65 -49.59 -6.48 2.87
C PRO A 65 -49.61 -5.43 1.75
N THR A 66 -49.81 -4.16 2.11
CA THR A 66 -49.60 -3.06 1.17
C THR A 66 -48.12 -2.90 0.90
N SER A 67 -47.71 -3.06 -0.36
CA SER A 67 -46.33 -2.88 -0.82
C SER A 67 -45.90 -1.40 -0.73
N ARG A 68 -45.56 -0.94 0.47
CA ARG A 68 -44.78 0.29 0.64
C ARG A 68 -43.38 0.04 0.06
N ARG A 69 -43.07 0.70 -1.07
CA ARG A 69 -41.71 0.75 -1.61
C ARG A 69 -40.76 1.21 -0.50
N LEU A 70 -39.85 0.34 -0.09
CA LEU A 70 -38.71 0.70 0.75
C LEU A 70 -37.77 1.56 -0.09
N ILE A 71 -37.93 2.88 0.00
CA ILE A 71 -36.92 3.82 -0.46
C ILE A 71 -35.67 3.56 0.41
N PRO A 72 -34.49 3.29 -0.16
CA PRO A 72 -33.29 3.08 0.62
C PRO A 72 -32.93 4.38 1.34
N ARG A 73 -33.23 4.44 2.64
CA ARG A 73 -32.66 5.46 3.52
C ARG A 73 -31.17 5.22 3.57
N LYS A 74 -30.38 6.06 2.87
CA LYS A 74 -28.96 6.26 3.20
C LYS A 74 -28.89 6.43 4.72
N LEU A 75 -28.01 5.68 5.37
CA LEU A 75 -27.90 5.67 6.82
C LEU A 75 -27.27 6.99 7.28
N LEU A 76 -28.08 8.05 7.37
CA LEU A 76 -27.69 9.31 8.00
C LEU A 76 -27.52 9.00 9.50
N ILE A 77 -26.30 8.69 9.90
CA ILE A 77 -25.90 8.65 11.30
C ILE A 77 -25.97 10.11 11.76
N PRO A 78 -26.84 10.47 12.73
CA PRO A 78 -26.84 11.82 13.27
C PRO A 78 -25.51 12.03 13.99
N ILE A 79 -24.69 12.94 13.46
CA ILE A 79 -23.50 13.42 14.13
C ILE A 79 -23.99 14.14 15.39
N ILE A 80 -23.41 13.81 16.54
CA ILE A 80 -23.70 14.51 17.79
C ILE A 80 -23.16 15.94 17.62
N ASP A 81 -24.03 16.93 17.78
CA ASP A 81 -23.65 18.35 17.73
C ASP A 81 -22.66 18.69 18.86
N SER A 82 -21.36 18.56 18.58
CA SER A 82 -20.34 19.36 19.24
C SER A 82 -20.21 20.65 18.45
N GLU A 83 -20.72 21.76 19.01
CA GLU A 83 -20.55 23.10 18.47
C GLU A 83 -19.07 23.48 18.42
N THR A 84 -18.39 23.08 17.35
CA THR A 84 -17.11 23.64 16.95
C THR A 84 -17.06 23.55 15.42
N SER A 85 -17.83 24.43 14.78
CA SER A 85 -17.63 24.79 13.37
C SER A 85 -16.28 25.49 13.23
N GLN A 86 -15.20 24.72 13.33
CA GLN A 86 -13.89 25.14 12.86
C GLN A 86 -14.05 25.44 11.38
N LEU A 87 -14.03 26.74 11.05
CA LEU A 87 -13.92 27.20 9.67
C LEU A 87 -12.77 26.43 9.02
N ALA A 88 -13.02 25.78 7.88
CA ALA A 88 -11.98 25.03 7.20
C ALA A 88 -10.79 25.97 6.95
N GLU A 89 -9.59 25.54 7.35
CA GLU A 89 -8.37 26.11 6.82
C GLU A 89 -8.39 25.91 5.29
N PHE A 90 -7.73 26.77 4.53
CA PHE A 90 -7.58 26.58 3.08
C PHE A 90 -6.10 26.52 2.73
N VAL A 91 -5.77 25.78 1.68
CA VAL A 91 -4.48 25.96 1.00
C VAL A 91 -4.40 27.41 0.54
N THR A 92 -3.32 28.12 0.89
CA THR A 92 -3.13 29.53 0.56
C THR A 92 -3.35 29.77 -0.94
N ASP A 93 -4.15 30.79 -1.28
CA ASP A 93 -4.52 31.18 -2.64
C ASP A 93 -5.20 30.09 -3.51
N ALA A 94 -5.73 29.01 -2.89
CA ALA A 94 -6.49 27.97 -3.58
C ALA A 94 -7.81 27.66 -2.87
N PRO A 95 -8.91 27.33 -3.60
CA PRO A 95 -10.18 26.94 -3.01
C PRO A 95 -10.18 25.47 -2.54
N ILE A 96 -9.08 25.01 -1.93
CA ILE A 96 -8.86 23.65 -1.43
C ILE A 96 -8.99 23.69 0.10
N PRO A 97 -10.14 23.30 0.69
CA PRO A 97 -10.28 23.23 2.13
C PRO A 97 -9.39 22.13 2.73
N VAL A 98 -8.90 22.41 3.93
CA VAL A 98 -8.05 21.55 4.76
C VAL A 98 -8.83 21.17 6.01
N PHE A 99 -9.12 19.89 6.16
CA PHE A 99 -9.84 19.33 7.29
C PHE A 99 -8.87 18.66 8.27
N ARG A 100 -8.92 19.09 9.53
CA ARG A 100 -8.16 18.50 10.66
C ARG A 100 -8.93 17.42 11.40
N THR A 101 -10.26 17.36 11.22
CA THR A 101 -11.18 16.46 11.93
C THR A 101 -11.90 15.50 10.97
N VAL A 102 -12.22 14.31 11.47
CA VAL A 102 -13.05 13.29 10.80
C VAL A 102 -14.45 13.83 10.54
N ALA A 103 -14.99 14.67 11.43
CA ALA A 103 -16.29 15.31 11.24
C ALA A 103 -16.29 16.24 10.03
N GLY A 104 -15.28 17.13 9.90
CA GLY A 104 -15.19 18.10 8.80
C GLY A 104 -15.06 17.43 7.43
N VAL A 105 -14.13 16.47 7.29
CA VAL A 105 -13.97 15.76 6.01
C VAL A 105 -15.19 14.89 5.67
N ARG A 106 -15.91 14.34 6.66
CA ARG A 106 -17.17 13.60 6.43
C ARG A 106 -18.29 14.50 5.96
N GLN A 107 -18.43 15.69 6.55
CA GLN A 107 -19.39 16.69 6.10
C GLN A 107 -19.12 17.03 4.62
N TRP A 108 -17.90 17.47 4.30
CA TRP A 108 -17.49 17.74 2.92
C TRP A 108 -17.72 16.55 2.00
N ALA A 109 -17.36 15.32 2.40
CA ALA A 109 -17.58 14.12 1.61
C ALA A 109 -19.07 13.91 1.29
N SER A 110 -19.95 14.10 2.29
CA SER A 110 -21.40 13.91 2.17
C SER A 110 -22.12 14.96 1.30
N GLU A 111 -21.54 16.16 1.15
CA GLU A 111 -22.06 17.21 0.27
C GLU A 111 -22.08 16.72 -1.18
N THR A 112 -23.26 16.61 -1.78
CA THR A 112 -23.41 16.12 -3.16
C THR A 112 -22.81 17.13 -4.14
N SER A 113 -22.04 16.68 -5.13
CA SER A 113 -21.58 17.55 -6.22
C SER A 113 -22.77 18.31 -6.82
N LEU A 114 -22.75 19.64 -6.70
CA LEU A 114 -23.92 20.50 -6.92
C LEU A 114 -24.43 20.54 -8.38
N GLY A 115 -23.79 19.83 -9.31
CA GLY A 115 -24.14 19.79 -10.74
C GLY A 115 -25.17 18.72 -11.16
N ALA A 116 -25.37 17.65 -10.39
CA ALA A 116 -26.11 16.47 -10.85
C ALA A 116 -27.61 16.43 -10.46
N LYS A 117 -28.35 17.54 -10.67
CA LYS A 117 -29.82 17.52 -10.70
C LYS A 117 -30.33 17.55 -12.14
N HIS A 118 -30.16 16.45 -12.87
CA HIS A 118 -31.03 16.19 -14.01
C HIS A 118 -32.46 15.99 -13.49
N PRO A 119 -33.46 16.81 -13.90
CA PRO A 119 -34.85 16.46 -13.67
C PRO A 119 -35.13 15.18 -14.45
N ALA A 120 -35.84 14.23 -13.82
CA ALA A 120 -36.16 12.96 -14.44
C ALA A 120 -37.21 13.14 -15.55
N GLU A 121 -36.78 13.55 -16.74
CA GLU A 121 -37.62 13.55 -17.93
C GLU A 121 -37.81 12.12 -18.45
N ASN A 122 -39.08 11.72 -18.44
CA ASN A 122 -39.54 10.37 -18.67
C ASN A 122 -39.58 10.04 -20.17
N ASN A 123 -38.42 9.80 -20.80
CA ASN A 123 -38.32 9.49 -22.23
C ASN A 123 -37.88 8.05 -22.51
N ASN A 124 -38.89 7.22 -22.79
CA ASN A 124 -38.80 5.83 -23.20
C ASN A 124 -38.36 5.71 -24.68
N HIS A 125 -37.08 5.51 -24.97
CA HIS A 125 -36.61 5.08 -26.30
C HIS A 125 -35.41 4.12 -26.23
N ASN A 126 -35.51 3.01 -26.97
CA ASN A 126 -34.39 2.08 -27.19
C ASN A 126 -33.28 2.75 -28.02
N ASN A 127 -32.06 2.80 -27.49
CA ASN A 127 -30.88 2.79 -28.35
C ASN A 127 -29.72 2.05 -27.67
N LYS A 128 -29.20 1.00 -28.32
CA LYS A 128 -28.01 0.28 -27.87
C LYS A 128 -26.81 0.81 -28.63
N ASN A 129 -26.06 1.74 -28.04
CA ASN A 129 -24.67 2.03 -28.39
C ASN A 129 -23.98 2.56 -27.13
N GLY A 130 -22.84 1.96 -26.76
CA GLY A 130 -22.15 2.24 -25.51
C GLY A 130 -21.41 3.57 -25.54
N HIS A 131 -22.03 4.60 -24.98
CA HIS A 131 -21.32 5.71 -24.34
C HIS A 131 -21.71 5.71 -22.87
N ASP A 132 -20.71 5.75 -22.00
CA ASP A 132 -20.89 5.58 -20.56
C ASP A 132 -21.81 6.66 -20.00
N ASP A 133 -22.82 6.20 -19.27
CA ASP A 133 -23.73 7.03 -18.50
C ASP A 133 -22.90 7.82 -17.47
N GLN A 134 -22.74 9.14 -17.69
CA GLN A 134 -21.94 10.03 -16.84
C GLN A 134 -22.65 10.32 -15.51
N GLY A 135 -22.89 9.26 -14.73
CA GLY A 135 -23.22 9.37 -13.32
C GLY A 135 -22.05 9.96 -12.53
N ASP A 136 -22.39 10.59 -11.40
CA ASP A 136 -21.46 11.02 -10.35
C ASP A 136 -20.43 9.91 -10.09
N GLN A 137 -19.18 10.13 -10.50
CA GLN A 137 -18.09 9.17 -10.31
C GLN A 137 -17.74 8.97 -8.83
N GLY A 138 -18.28 9.81 -7.94
CA GLY A 138 -18.02 9.81 -6.51
C GLY A 138 -16.60 10.27 -6.18
N ILE A 139 -16.28 10.19 -4.89
CA ILE A 139 -15.02 10.71 -4.37
C ILE A 139 -13.85 9.80 -4.77
N ALA A 140 -12.86 10.38 -5.44
CA ALA A 140 -11.53 9.81 -5.53
C ALA A 140 -10.73 10.11 -4.26
N LEU A 141 -10.07 9.10 -3.69
CA LEU A 141 -9.14 9.28 -2.56
C LEU A 141 -7.70 9.01 -2.99
N VAL A 142 -6.79 9.92 -2.64
CA VAL A 142 -5.34 9.78 -2.80
C VAL A 142 -4.68 9.78 -1.40
N PRO A 143 -4.38 8.61 -0.81
CA PRO A 143 -3.72 8.54 0.48
C PRO A 143 -2.23 8.87 0.39
N THR A 144 -1.77 9.86 1.15
CA THR A 144 -0.33 10.22 1.24
C THR A 144 0.12 10.44 2.69
N MET A 145 1.44 10.46 2.90
CA MET A 145 2.07 10.88 4.15
C MET A 145 2.60 12.34 4.10
N GLY A 146 2.25 13.11 3.07
CA GLY A 146 2.94 14.36 2.74
C GLY A 146 4.30 14.12 2.07
N ALA A 147 5.14 15.15 2.02
CA ALA A 147 6.36 15.16 1.19
C ALA A 147 6.04 14.94 -0.29
N LEU A 148 5.11 15.77 -0.79
CA LEU A 148 4.54 15.60 -2.12
C LEU A 148 5.58 15.85 -3.22
N HIS A 149 5.47 15.06 -4.27
CA HIS A 149 6.36 15.03 -5.42
C HIS A 149 5.57 14.53 -6.64
N GLU A 150 6.16 14.59 -7.83
CA GLU A 150 5.43 14.34 -9.09
C GLU A 150 4.71 12.97 -9.13
N GLY A 151 5.30 11.93 -8.55
CA GLY A 151 4.62 10.63 -8.36
C GLY A 151 3.30 10.68 -7.56
N HIS A 152 3.14 11.61 -6.62
CA HIS A 152 1.88 11.86 -5.90
C HIS A 152 0.91 12.70 -6.73
N LEU A 153 1.41 13.73 -7.43
CA LEU A 153 0.59 14.60 -8.28
C LEU A 153 -0.02 13.81 -9.45
N ALA A 154 0.73 12.87 -10.02
CA ALA A 154 0.25 11.92 -11.03
C ALA A 154 -0.97 11.09 -10.56
N LEU A 155 -1.08 10.75 -9.27
CA LEU A 155 -2.26 10.05 -8.73
C LEU A 155 -3.52 10.92 -8.82
N ILE A 156 -3.38 12.21 -8.50
CA ILE A 156 -4.46 13.20 -8.54
C ILE A 156 -4.84 13.50 -10.01
N ARG A 157 -3.85 13.64 -10.91
CA ARG A 157 -4.11 13.78 -12.36
C ARG A 157 -4.87 12.57 -12.91
N GLU A 158 -4.46 11.35 -12.54
CA GLU A 158 -5.13 10.12 -12.97
C GLU A 158 -6.57 10.02 -12.44
N ALA A 159 -6.84 10.53 -11.24
CA ALA A 159 -8.21 10.64 -10.71
C ALA A 159 -9.09 11.59 -11.55
N VAL A 160 -8.60 12.80 -11.83
CA VAL A 160 -9.35 13.77 -12.66
C VAL A 160 -9.49 13.28 -14.11
N ARG A 161 -8.46 12.66 -14.68
CA ARG A 161 -8.49 12.04 -16.02
C ARG A 161 -9.53 10.91 -16.13
N ARG A 162 -9.84 10.23 -15.03
CA ARG A 162 -10.93 9.23 -14.94
C ARG A 162 -12.32 9.82 -14.66
N GLY A 163 -12.46 11.14 -14.72
CA GLY A 163 -13.74 11.84 -14.59
C GLY A 163 -14.18 12.11 -13.15
N HIS A 164 -13.30 11.97 -12.15
CA HIS A 164 -13.63 12.40 -10.79
C HIS A 164 -13.54 13.93 -10.67
N ASP A 165 -14.70 14.57 -10.46
CA ASP A 165 -14.81 16.00 -10.14
C ASP A 165 -14.50 16.29 -8.66
N LYS A 166 -14.54 15.27 -7.79
CA LYS A 166 -14.35 15.39 -6.34
C LYS A 166 -13.19 14.52 -5.84
N VAL A 167 -12.12 15.16 -5.36
CA VAL A 167 -10.86 14.49 -4.99
C VAL A 167 -10.44 14.84 -3.56
N ALA A 168 -10.30 13.82 -2.72
CA ALA A 168 -9.73 13.92 -1.38
C ALA A 168 -8.25 13.49 -1.39
N VAL A 169 -7.36 14.32 -0.86
CA VAL A 169 -5.95 13.99 -0.64
C VAL A 169 -5.73 13.87 0.87
N SER A 170 -5.28 12.72 1.38
CA SER A 170 -4.88 12.65 2.80
C SER A 170 -3.40 13.00 2.95
N ILE A 171 -3.04 13.78 3.96
CA ILE A 171 -1.66 14.06 4.36
C ILE A 171 -1.53 13.64 5.83
N TYR A 172 -1.07 12.41 6.07
CA TYR A 172 -0.92 11.89 7.42
C TYR A 172 0.26 10.91 7.52
N VAL A 173 1.31 11.30 8.24
CA VAL A 173 2.42 10.39 8.62
C VAL A 173 1.89 9.43 9.68
N ASN A 174 1.47 8.25 9.25
CA ASN A 174 0.94 7.20 10.12
C ASN A 174 2.09 6.56 10.93
N PRO A 175 2.19 6.71 12.27
CA PRO A 175 3.34 6.20 12.99
C PRO A 175 3.30 4.67 13.17
N ALA A 176 2.13 4.05 12.96
CA ALA A 176 1.91 2.61 13.12
C ALA A 176 2.45 1.74 11.96
N GLN A 177 2.90 2.37 10.87
CA GLN A 177 3.63 1.72 9.76
C GLN A 177 5.13 2.03 9.77
N PHE A 178 5.66 2.50 10.90
CA PHE A 178 7.10 2.58 11.14
C PHE A 178 7.45 1.55 12.21
N GLY A 179 8.55 0.82 12.02
CA GLY A 179 9.16 0.02 13.08
C GLY A 179 9.89 0.91 14.10
N ALA A 180 10.18 0.35 15.29
CA ALA A 180 10.82 1.09 16.39
C ALA A 180 12.21 1.70 16.05
N ASN A 181 12.88 1.17 15.02
CA ASN A 181 14.18 1.65 14.53
C ASN A 181 14.09 2.31 13.14
N GLU A 182 12.90 2.71 12.69
CA GLU A 182 12.69 3.33 11.38
C GLU A 182 12.58 4.86 11.45
N ASP A 183 12.58 5.50 10.28
CA ASP A 183 12.82 6.93 10.04
C ASP A 183 11.64 7.86 10.38
N LEU A 184 10.82 7.53 11.39
CA LEU A 184 9.62 8.29 11.77
C LEU A 184 9.92 9.74 12.18
N ASP A 185 10.86 9.96 13.09
CA ASP A 185 11.18 11.30 13.60
C ASP A 185 11.82 12.19 12.54
N SER A 186 12.62 11.57 11.66
CA SER A 186 13.28 12.17 10.51
C SER A 186 12.41 12.30 9.26
N TYR A 187 11.16 11.80 9.27
CA TYR A 187 10.30 11.85 8.09
C TYR A 187 10.02 13.33 7.69
N PRO A 188 10.19 13.72 6.41
CA PRO A 188 10.06 15.13 6.01
C PRO A 188 8.68 15.74 6.32
N LYS A 189 8.68 16.91 6.96
CA LYS A 189 7.48 17.67 7.35
C LYS A 189 7.37 18.94 6.51
N THR A 190 6.87 18.80 5.28
CA THR A 190 6.98 19.82 4.21
C THR A 190 5.67 20.57 3.91
N TRP A 191 4.83 20.78 4.93
CA TRP A 191 3.46 21.32 4.78
C TRP A 191 3.31 22.48 3.78
N ALA A 192 4.17 23.50 3.86
CA ALA A 192 4.11 24.65 2.95
C ALA A 192 4.34 24.27 1.47
N ARG A 193 5.31 23.39 1.20
CA ARG A 193 5.63 22.89 -0.14
C ARG A 193 4.56 21.92 -0.65
N ASP A 194 3.99 21.10 0.24
CA ASP A 194 2.89 20.19 -0.11
C ASP A 194 1.64 21.00 -0.52
N CYS A 195 1.31 22.06 0.23
CA CYS A 195 0.25 23.02 -0.11
C CYS A 195 0.51 23.75 -1.44
N GLU A 196 1.73 24.24 -1.68
CA GLU A 196 2.10 24.90 -2.93
C GLU A 196 1.96 23.97 -4.15
N ALA A 197 2.42 22.71 -4.03
CA ALA A 197 2.28 21.71 -5.08
C ALA A 197 0.80 21.38 -5.38
N LEU A 198 -0.05 21.31 -4.35
CA LEU A 198 -1.49 21.10 -4.53
C LEU A 198 -2.19 22.32 -5.16
N ARG A 199 -1.79 23.56 -4.81
CA ARG A 199 -2.29 24.77 -5.48
C ARG A 199 -1.93 24.76 -6.97
N ALA A 200 -0.65 24.56 -7.29
CA ALA A 200 -0.18 24.55 -8.68
C ALA A 200 -0.89 23.47 -9.52
N LEU A 201 -1.07 22.28 -8.94
CA LEU A 201 -1.82 21.20 -9.59
C LEU A 201 -3.32 21.53 -9.74
N TYR A 202 -3.93 22.17 -8.74
CA TYR A 202 -5.32 22.60 -8.82
C TYR A 202 -5.52 23.65 -9.93
N GLU A 203 -4.59 24.58 -10.11
CA GLU A 203 -4.55 25.54 -11.21
C GLU A 203 -4.39 24.85 -12.57
N GLU A 204 -3.53 23.82 -12.67
CA GLU A 204 -3.31 22.99 -13.87
C GLU A 204 -4.59 22.22 -14.29
N LEU A 205 -5.32 21.65 -13.32
CA LEU A 205 -6.47 20.77 -13.56
C LEU A 205 -7.81 21.51 -13.64
N SER A 206 -7.92 22.71 -13.05
CA SER A 206 -9.16 23.50 -13.04
C SER A 206 -9.78 23.80 -14.41
N PRO A 207 -9.00 24.11 -15.48
CA PRO A 207 -9.55 24.27 -16.83
C PRO A 207 -10.12 22.97 -17.39
N GLN A 208 -9.46 21.83 -17.12
CA GLN A 208 -9.84 20.51 -17.63
C GLN A 208 -11.19 20.07 -17.02
N ALA A 209 -11.39 20.33 -15.73
CA ALA A 209 -12.65 20.05 -15.03
C ALA A 209 -13.84 20.97 -15.44
N ARG A 210 -13.60 22.02 -16.24
CA ARG A 210 -14.66 22.92 -16.75
C ARG A 210 -15.13 22.59 -18.17
N GLY A 211 -14.58 21.53 -18.79
CA GLY A 211 -14.80 21.20 -20.20
C GLY A 211 -16.23 20.79 -20.58
N ALA A 212 -17.07 20.41 -19.61
CA ALA A 212 -18.49 20.15 -19.82
C ALA A 212 -19.33 21.35 -19.37
N ALA A 213 -20.12 21.92 -20.29
CA ALA A 213 -20.92 23.11 -20.03
C ALA A 213 -21.95 22.88 -18.90
N GLY A 214 -21.68 23.44 -17.72
CA GLY A 214 -22.52 23.31 -16.52
C GLY A 214 -21.97 22.41 -15.42
N ALA A 215 -20.82 21.75 -15.62
CA ALA A 215 -20.17 20.99 -14.55
C ALA A 215 -19.69 21.91 -13.42
N ALA A 216 -19.89 21.47 -12.17
CA ALA A 216 -19.14 22.02 -11.05
C ALA A 216 -17.66 21.68 -11.29
N GLY A 217 -16.78 22.69 -11.24
CA GLY A 217 -15.34 22.47 -11.42
C GLY A 217 -14.74 21.61 -10.30
N LEU A 218 -13.49 21.21 -10.47
CA LEU A 218 -12.74 20.35 -9.55
C LEU A 218 -12.95 20.78 -8.08
N GLN A 219 -13.50 19.89 -7.27
CA GLN A 219 -13.62 20.01 -5.82
C GLN A 219 -12.50 19.18 -5.18
N MET A 220 -11.38 19.82 -4.85
CA MET A 220 -10.27 19.17 -4.15
C MET A 220 -10.32 19.53 -2.66
N ALA A 221 -10.07 18.55 -1.78
CA ALA A 221 -9.92 18.78 -0.35
C ALA A 221 -8.73 18.02 0.24
N VAL A 222 -8.10 18.58 1.26
CA VAL A 222 -7.01 17.94 2.02
C VAL A 222 -7.55 17.45 3.36
N PHE A 223 -7.31 16.19 3.70
CA PHE A 223 -7.53 15.66 5.04
C PHE A 223 -6.17 15.47 5.74
N ALA A 224 -5.86 16.34 6.70
CA ALA A 224 -4.58 16.39 7.39
C ALA A 224 -4.78 16.30 8.92
N PRO A 225 -5.23 15.14 9.43
CA PRO A 225 -5.59 14.93 10.83
C PRO A 225 -4.37 14.82 11.75
N THR A 226 -4.62 15.00 13.05
CA THR A 226 -3.65 14.64 14.09
C THR A 226 -3.68 13.14 14.40
N THR A 227 -2.64 12.61 15.04
CA THR A 227 -2.64 11.22 15.52
C THR A 227 -3.72 10.95 16.57
N GLY A 228 -4.09 11.95 17.39
CA GLY A 228 -5.21 11.81 18.34
C GLY A 228 -6.57 11.68 17.64
N GLU A 229 -6.78 12.45 16.57
CA GLU A 229 -7.99 12.37 15.74
C GLU A 229 -8.07 11.02 15.01
N MET A 230 -6.96 10.53 14.45
CA MET A 230 -6.92 9.22 13.81
C MET A 230 -7.06 8.09 14.84
N TYR A 231 -6.46 8.19 16.02
CA TYR A 231 -6.40 7.12 17.02
C TYR A 231 -6.95 7.58 18.39
N PRO A 232 -8.28 7.81 18.51
CA PRO A 232 -8.90 8.37 19.72
C PRO A 232 -8.82 7.45 20.95
N SER A 233 -8.61 6.14 20.76
CA SER A 233 -8.38 5.16 21.83
C SER A 233 -6.91 5.05 22.26
N GLY A 234 -6.05 5.98 21.80
CA GLY A 234 -4.60 5.92 21.98
C GLY A 234 -3.89 5.32 20.77
N PHE A 235 -2.61 5.68 20.62
CA PHE A 235 -1.76 5.24 19.52
C PHE A 235 -1.48 3.72 19.60
N PRO A 236 -1.78 2.93 18.55
CA PRO A 236 -1.36 1.54 18.49
C PRO A 236 0.16 1.47 18.30
N GLY A 237 0.85 0.86 19.26
CA GLY A 237 2.31 0.76 19.25
C GLY A 237 2.87 -0.05 18.08
N GLN A 238 4.15 0.19 17.80
CA GLN A 238 4.87 -0.37 16.65
C GLN A 238 5.21 -1.86 16.80
N GLU A 239 5.12 -2.40 18.03
CA GLU A 239 5.39 -3.79 18.37
C GLU A 239 4.36 -4.78 17.79
N VAL A 240 4.81 -6.02 17.53
CA VAL A 240 3.98 -7.08 16.96
C VAL A 240 2.78 -7.42 17.85
N ASP A 241 2.97 -7.46 19.18
CA ASP A 241 1.95 -7.81 20.16
C ASP A 241 1.19 -6.61 20.75
N SER A 242 1.41 -5.41 20.21
CA SER A 242 0.82 -4.16 20.70
C SER A 242 -0.71 -4.22 20.76
N LYS A 243 -1.30 -3.47 21.69
CA LYS A 243 -2.76 -3.40 21.87
C LYS A 243 -3.35 -2.27 21.05
N GLY A 244 -4.43 -2.56 20.34
CA GLY A 244 -5.10 -1.62 19.45
C GLY A 244 -6.10 -2.32 18.55
N SER A 245 -6.84 -1.54 17.76
CA SER A 245 -7.65 -2.07 16.65
C SER A 245 -6.81 -2.04 15.37
N PHE A 246 -6.59 -3.21 14.79
CA PHE A 246 -5.74 -3.39 13.61
C PHE A 246 -6.48 -4.14 12.50
N VAL A 247 -6.08 -3.88 11.25
CA VAL A 247 -6.37 -4.72 10.10
C VAL A 247 -5.06 -5.40 9.68
N THR A 248 -5.09 -6.72 9.52
CA THR A 248 -3.95 -7.52 9.04
C THR A 248 -4.42 -8.33 7.85
N VAL A 249 -3.62 -8.37 6.77
CA VAL A 249 -3.99 -9.00 5.50
C VAL A 249 -2.99 -10.12 5.20
N THR A 250 -3.32 -11.34 5.60
CA THR A 250 -2.44 -12.51 5.47
C THR A 250 -2.81 -13.38 4.26
N PRO A 251 -1.87 -14.17 3.71
CA PRO A 251 -0.44 -14.18 4.00
C PRO A 251 0.34 -13.03 3.32
N VAL A 252 -0.26 -12.33 2.35
CA VAL A 252 0.44 -11.36 1.46
C VAL A 252 1.21 -10.25 2.19
N GLY A 253 0.73 -9.80 3.35
CA GLY A 253 1.41 -8.80 4.18
C GLY A 253 2.62 -9.32 4.97
N GLU A 254 2.90 -10.62 4.94
CA GLU A 254 4.00 -11.29 5.65
C GLU A 254 5.14 -11.73 4.70
N LEU A 255 4.91 -11.64 3.38
CA LEU A 255 5.89 -11.95 2.33
C LEU A 255 6.79 -10.74 2.01
N LEU A 256 7.87 -10.95 1.26
CA LEU A 256 8.74 -9.90 0.68
C LEU A 256 9.09 -8.75 1.66
N GLU A 257 8.60 -7.52 1.44
CA GLU A 257 8.85 -6.37 2.33
C GLU A 257 8.27 -6.57 3.72
N GLY A 258 7.17 -7.32 3.85
CA GLY A 258 6.54 -7.67 5.12
C GLY A 258 7.41 -8.58 5.98
N ALA A 259 8.17 -9.49 5.36
CA ALA A 259 9.14 -10.32 6.07
C ALA A 259 10.32 -9.49 6.62
N ALA A 260 10.68 -8.40 5.94
CA ALA A 260 11.70 -7.45 6.42
C ALA A 260 11.14 -6.44 7.43
N ARG A 261 9.84 -6.13 7.38
CA ARG A 261 9.16 -5.10 8.18
C ARG A 261 7.84 -5.64 8.76
N PRO A 262 7.88 -6.52 9.79
CA PRO A 262 6.73 -7.35 10.21
C PRO A 262 5.44 -6.61 10.61
N THR A 263 5.51 -5.33 10.97
CA THR A 263 4.33 -4.53 11.35
C THR A 263 3.92 -3.50 10.30
N PHE A 264 4.68 -3.35 9.21
CA PHE A 264 4.47 -2.34 8.17
C PHE A 264 3.08 -2.44 7.53
N PHE A 265 2.76 -3.58 6.91
CA PHE A 265 1.49 -3.74 6.20
C PHE A 265 0.27 -3.80 7.12
N ARG A 266 0.44 -4.20 8.40
CA ARG A 266 -0.59 -4.02 9.43
C ARG A 266 -0.89 -2.54 9.66
N GLY A 267 0.15 -1.71 9.81
CA GLY A 267 0.02 -0.26 9.94
C GLY A 267 -0.67 0.38 8.73
N VAL A 268 -0.24 0.02 7.51
CA VAL A 268 -0.80 0.50 6.24
C VAL A 268 -2.26 0.09 6.07
N ALA A 269 -2.59 -1.21 6.21
CA ALA A 269 -3.96 -1.69 6.09
C ALA A 269 -4.89 -1.05 7.14
N THR A 270 -4.41 -0.87 8.37
CA THR A 270 -5.16 -0.20 9.45
C THR A 270 -5.47 1.26 9.12
N VAL A 271 -4.48 2.05 8.67
CA VAL A 271 -4.73 3.46 8.33
C VAL A 271 -5.59 3.61 7.08
N CYS A 272 -5.37 2.79 6.06
CA CYS A 272 -6.19 2.80 4.85
C CYS A 272 -7.65 2.43 5.16
N MET A 273 -7.91 1.36 5.92
CA MET A 273 -9.28 1.02 6.36
C MET A 273 -9.96 2.18 7.08
N LYS A 274 -9.24 2.93 7.93
CA LYS A 274 -9.77 4.12 8.60
C LYS A 274 -10.09 5.23 7.62
N LEU A 275 -9.17 5.59 6.73
CA LEU A 275 -9.39 6.59 5.68
C LEU A 275 -10.59 6.22 4.79
N PHE A 276 -10.75 4.94 4.44
CA PHE A 276 -11.85 4.45 3.61
C PHE A 276 -13.20 4.60 4.33
N ASN A 277 -13.26 4.32 5.63
CA ASN A 277 -14.46 4.53 6.47
C ASN A 277 -14.72 6.01 6.83
N ILE A 278 -13.72 6.88 6.70
CA ILE A 278 -13.83 8.32 6.93
C ILE A 278 -14.36 9.00 5.66
N VAL A 279 -13.73 8.76 4.52
CA VAL A 279 -13.98 9.47 3.24
C VAL A 279 -15.07 8.81 2.39
N GLN A 280 -15.24 7.48 2.50
CA GLN A 280 -16.14 6.67 1.66
C GLN A 280 -15.94 6.90 0.15
N PRO A 281 -14.70 6.72 -0.38
CA PRO A 281 -14.43 6.90 -1.80
C PRO A 281 -15.07 5.79 -2.64
N THR A 282 -15.40 6.12 -3.88
CA THR A 282 -15.73 5.13 -4.93
C THR A 282 -14.46 4.55 -5.54
N ARG A 283 -13.36 5.32 -5.59
CA ARG A 283 -12.05 4.85 -6.05
C ARG A 283 -10.92 5.38 -5.17
N VAL A 284 -9.93 4.53 -4.90
CA VAL A 284 -8.69 4.91 -4.21
C VAL A 284 -7.49 4.71 -5.13
N PHE A 285 -6.58 5.69 -5.17
CA PHE A 285 -5.45 5.73 -6.08
C PHE A 285 -4.14 5.51 -5.32
N PHE A 286 -3.33 4.57 -5.79
CA PHE A 286 -1.99 4.27 -5.24
C PHE A 286 -0.96 4.15 -6.36
N GLY A 287 0.27 4.57 -6.08
CA GLY A 287 1.40 4.40 -7.00
C GLY A 287 1.86 2.94 -7.06
N GLN A 288 2.13 2.45 -8.28
CA GLN A 288 2.65 1.11 -8.55
C GLN A 288 4.00 0.85 -7.87
N LYS A 289 4.82 1.90 -7.65
CA LYS A 289 6.17 1.80 -7.06
C LYS A 289 6.23 0.91 -5.82
N ASP A 290 5.22 1.04 -4.95
CA ASP A 290 5.08 0.26 -3.74
C ASP A 290 4.14 -0.94 -4.00
N VAL A 291 4.48 -1.78 -4.99
CA VAL A 291 3.53 -2.75 -5.58
C VAL A 291 2.90 -3.71 -4.56
N GLN A 292 3.66 -4.16 -3.57
CA GLN A 292 3.13 -5.01 -2.50
C GLN A 292 2.05 -4.32 -1.67
N GLN A 293 2.16 -3.01 -1.43
CA GLN A 293 1.07 -2.22 -0.84
C GLN A 293 -0.18 -2.28 -1.72
N THR A 294 -0.03 -2.18 -3.05
CA THR A 294 -1.19 -2.25 -3.95
C THR A 294 -1.88 -3.62 -3.91
N VAL A 295 -1.13 -4.73 -3.79
CA VAL A 295 -1.72 -6.08 -3.67
C VAL A 295 -2.38 -6.27 -2.31
N VAL A 296 -1.72 -5.85 -1.22
CA VAL A 296 -2.29 -5.85 0.15
C VAL A 296 -3.62 -5.08 0.19
N ILE A 297 -3.68 -3.89 -0.41
CA ILE A 297 -4.89 -3.07 -0.43
C ILE A 297 -5.96 -3.64 -1.37
N ARG A 298 -5.60 -4.17 -2.56
CA ARG A 298 -6.55 -4.89 -3.44
C ARG A 298 -7.19 -6.07 -2.71
N LYS A 299 -6.38 -6.91 -2.04
CA LYS A 299 -6.86 -8.03 -1.23
C LYS A 299 -7.72 -7.56 -0.06
N MET A 300 -7.35 -6.48 0.64
CA MET A 300 -8.17 -5.89 1.71
C MET A 300 -9.54 -5.43 1.21
N VAL A 301 -9.60 -4.68 0.10
CA VAL A 301 -10.84 -4.18 -0.49
C VAL A 301 -11.76 -5.34 -0.89
N ARG A 302 -11.21 -6.36 -1.57
CA ARG A 302 -11.96 -7.57 -1.96
C ARG A 302 -12.46 -8.36 -0.76
N ASP A 303 -11.57 -8.72 0.17
CA ASP A 303 -11.86 -9.66 1.25
C ASP A 303 -12.78 -9.06 2.33
N PHE A 304 -12.78 -7.72 2.51
CA PHE A 304 -13.72 -7.00 3.36
C PHE A 304 -14.96 -6.46 2.61
N HIS A 305 -15.14 -6.81 1.33
CA HIS A 305 -16.23 -6.36 0.46
C HIS A 305 -16.45 -4.83 0.48
N LEU A 306 -15.36 -4.06 0.46
CA LEU A 306 -15.44 -2.61 0.44
C LEU A 306 -15.95 -2.14 -0.94
N PRO A 307 -16.96 -1.24 -1.01
CA PRO A 307 -17.61 -0.86 -2.26
C PRO A 307 -16.80 0.23 -3.00
N MET A 308 -15.56 -0.09 -3.38
CA MET A 308 -14.64 0.83 -4.06
C MET A 308 -13.65 0.09 -4.98
N ASP A 309 -13.18 0.76 -6.02
CA ASP A 309 -12.07 0.27 -6.86
C ASP A 309 -10.71 0.71 -6.30
N VAL A 310 -9.68 -0.12 -6.46
CA VAL A 310 -8.27 0.27 -6.25
C VAL A 310 -7.63 0.54 -7.61
N VAL A 311 -7.31 1.80 -7.88
CA VAL A 311 -6.60 2.22 -9.10
C VAL A 311 -5.10 2.24 -8.80
N VAL A 312 -4.35 1.41 -9.53
CA VAL A 312 -2.89 1.42 -9.52
C VAL A 312 -2.40 2.33 -10.65
N VAL A 313 -1.61 3.34 -10.29
CA VAL A 313 -1.06 4.32 -11.24
C VAL A 313 0.41 3.96 -11.50
N PRO A 314 0.90 3.92 -12.75
CA PRO A 314 2.27 3.54 -13.06
C PRO A 314 3.32 4.33 -12.28
N THR A 315 4.45 3.69 -12.00
CA THR A 315 5.61 4.32 -11.33
C THR A 315 6.11 5.48 -12.18
N VAL A 316 6.10 6.70 -11.63
CA VAL A 316 6.79 7.84 -12.25
C VAL A 316 8.29 7.63 -12.09
N ARG A 317 9.01 7.79 -13.19
CA ARG A 317 10.45 7.53 -13.33
C ARG A 317 11.16 8.80 -13.80
N ASP A 318 12.46 8.86 -13.55
CA ASP A 318 13.36 9.81 -14.19
C ASP A 318 13.38 9.56 -15.71
N GLU A 319 13.17 10.60 -16.52
CA GLU A 319 13.10 10.48 -17.99
C GLU A 319 14.45 10.12 -18.63
N GLY A 320 15.57 10.40 -17.95
CA GLY A 320 16.91 10.16 -18.47
C GLY A 320 17.38 8.72 -18.34
N ASP A 321 17.07 8.06 -17.21
CA ASP A 321 17.60 6.72 -16.89
C ASP A 321 16.59 5.74 -16.27
N GLY A 322 15.33 6.13 -16.13
CA GLY A 322 14.26 5.24 -15.67
C GLY A 322 14.24 4.96 -14.17
N LEU A 323 15.11 5.60 -13.36
CA LEU A 323 15.09 5.43 -11.91
C LEU A 323 13.71 5.82 -11.34
N ALA A 324 13.08 4.92 -10.58
CA ALA A 324 11.82 5.21 -9.90
C ALA A 324 11.96 6.42 -8.96
N LEU A 325 11.08 7.42 -9.09
CA LEU A 325 11.13 8.60 -8.25
C LEU A 325 10.77 8.25 -6.79
N SER A 326 11.63 8.67 -5.87
CA SER A 326 11.48 8.44 -4.43
C SER A 326 12.13 9.57 -3.66
N SER A 327 11.55 9.99 -2.53
CA SER A 327 12.15 10.97 -1.62
C SER A 327 13.58 10.57 -1.20
N ARG A 328 13.80 9.27 -0.96
CA ARG A 328 15.10 8.69 -0.61
C ARG A 328 16.18 8.79 -1.71
N ASN A 329 15.85 9.22 -2.93
CA ASN A 329 16.85 9.41 -3.99
C ASN A 329 17.79 10.59 -3.69
N ALA A 330 17.36 11.58 -2.90
CA ALA A 330 18.19 12.70 -2.46
C ALA A 330 19.39 12.24 -1.58
N TYR A 331 19.29 11.07 -0.95
CA TYR A 331 20.33 10.49 -0.08
C TYR A 331 21.43 9.75 -0.85
N LEU A 332 21.39 9.71 -2.19
CA LEU A 332 22.35 8.95 -3.01
C LEU A 332 23.63 9.75 -3.29
N GLY A 333 23.51 11.05 -3.54
CA GLY A 333 24.60 11.84 -4.12
C GLY A 333 24.96 11.40 -5.54
N SER A 334 25.72 12.22 -6.24
CA SER A 334 26.00 12.11 -7.67
C SER A 334 26.55 10.73 -8.08
N ARG A 335 27.54 10.21 -7.35
CA ARG A 335 28.20 8.92 -7.69
C ARG A 335 27.23 7.74 -7.61
N ARG A 336 26.48 7.61 -6.51
CA ARG A 336 25.54 6.48 -6.32
C ARG A 336 24.25 6.67 -7.11
N ARG A 337 23.83 7.92 -7.39
CA ARG A 337 22.73 8.24 -8.30
C ARG A 337 23.00 7.72 -9.71
N GLY A 338 24.26 7.76 -10.19
CA GLY A 338 24.63 7.18 -11.49
C GLY A 338 24.52 5.65 -11.58
N VAL A 339 24.68 4.94 -10.46
CA VAL A 339 24.59 3.46 -10.40
C VAL A 339 23.17 2.98 -10.01
N ALA A 340 22.39 3.81 -9.34
CA ALA A 340 21.02 3.50 -8.89
C ALA A 340 20.08 2.89 -9.95
N PRO A 341 20.12 3.28 -11.25
CA PRO A 341 19.33 2.64 -12.30
C PRO A 341 19.60 1.14 -12.53
N VAL A 342 20.64 0.54 -11.90
CA VAL A 342 20.93 -0.91 -11.99
C VAL A 342 19.72 -1.80 -11.69
N LEU A 343 18.89 -1.42 -10.71
CA LEU A 343 17.69 -2.21 -10.37
C LEU A 343 16.64 -2.14 -11.49
N TYR A 344 16.41 -0.96 -12.08
CA TYR A 344 15.50 -0.80 -13.20
C TYR A 344 16.01 -1.56 -14.44
N ARG A 345 17.29 -1.40 -14.81
CA ARG A 345 17.92 -2.14 -15.92
C ARG A 345 17.80 -3.66 -15.74
N ALA A 346 17.99 -4.16 -14.52
CA ALA A 346 17.84 -5.58 -14.21
C ALA A 346 16.38 -6.05 -14.40
N LEU A 347 15.41 -5.32 -13.84
CA LEU A 347 13.99 -5.66 -14.01
C LEU A 347 13.55 -5.61 -15.48
N SER A 348 14.02 -4.63 -16.26
CA SER A 348 13.75 -4.55 -17.71
C SER A 348 14.38 -5.70 -18.51
N ALA A 349 15.53 -6.25 -18.08
CA ALA A 349 16.11 -7.44 -18.71
C ALA A 349 15.27 -8.70 -18.45
N ALA A 350 14.70 -8.85 -17.24
CA ALA A 350 13.72 -9.90 -16.95
C ALA A 350 12.39 -9.69 -17.70
N GLU A 351 11.91 -8.45 -17.83
CA GLU A 351 10.75 -8.12 -18.65
C GLU A 351 10.97 -8.48 -20.12
N ALA A 352 12.14 -8.17 -20.69
CA ALA A 352 12.49 -8.54 -22.06
C ALA A 352 12.45 -10.07 -22.24
N ALA A 353 13.04 -10.85 -21.34
CA ALA A 353 12.98 -12.31 -21.38
C ALA A 353 11.53 -12.86 -21.33
N TYR A 354 10.64 -12.22 -20.57
CA TYR A 354 9.22 -12.53 -20.59
C TYR A 354 8.57 -12.17 -21.92
N VAL A 355 8.79 -10.95 -22.43
CA VAL A 355 8.22 -10.46 -23.71
C VAL A 355 8.65 -11.36 -24.88
N ASP A 356 9.92 -11.78 -24.92
CA ASP A 356 10.48 -12.65 -25.96
C ASP A 356 9.93 -14.09 -25.94
N GLY A 357 9.17 -14.44 -24.91
CA GLY A 357 8.37 -15.67 -24.89
C GLY A 357 8.50 -16.49 -23.62
N SER A 358 9.56 -16.30 -22.82
CA SER A 358 9.78 -17.12 -21.63
C SER A 358 8.63 -16.97 -20.61
N LEU A 359 8.38 -18.05 -19.90
CA LEU A 359 7.50 -18.14 -18.74
C LEU A 359 8.22 -18.77 -17.54
N ASP A 360 9.45 -19.29 -17.73
CA ASP A 360 10.22 -19.94 -16.67
C ASP A 360 10.90 -18.90 -15.78
N ALA A 361 10.69 -19.01 -14.48
CA ALA A 361 11.22 -18.05 -13.53
C ALA A 361 12.75 -18.04 -13.47
N THR A 362 13.41 -19.17 -13.75
CA THR A 362 14.87 -19.28 -13.79
C THR A 362 15.43 -18.48 -14.96
N GLU A 363 14.86 -18.63 -16.16
CA GLU A 363 15.28 -17.86 -17.34
C GLU A 363 15.07 -16.36 -17.15
N ILE A 364 13.86 -15.97 -16.73
CA ILE A 364 13.47 -14.57 -16.50
C ILE A 364 14.37 -13.93 -15.44
N LEU A 365 14.56 -14.56 -14.27
CA LEU A 365 15.38 -13.98 -13.20
C LEU A 365 16.88 -14.03 -13.52
N THR A 366 17.36 -14.96 -14.34
CA THR A 366 18.77 -15.00 -14.77
C THR A 366 19.12 -13.77 -15.60
N ALA A 367 18.24 -13.33 -16.50
CA ALA A 367 18.46 -12.12 -17.29
C ALA A 367 18.68 -10.88 -16.40
N ALA A 368 17.88 -10.72 -15.34
CA ALA A 368 18.06 -9.64 -14.37
C ALA A 368 19.30 -9.80 -13.48
N LEU A 369 19.58 -11.01 -13.01
CA LEU A 369 20.74 -11.29 -12.15
C LEU A 369 22.06 -11.02 -12.86
N ASN A 370 22.17 -11.30 -14.16
CA ASN A 370 23.35 -10.98 -14.96
C ASN A 370 23.63 -9.47 -14.94
N VAL A 371 22.63 -8.62 -15.24
CA VAL A 371 22.79 -7.15 -15.20
C VAL A 371 23.29 -6.65 -13.84
N VAL A 372 22.80 -7.24 -12.74
CA VAL A 372 23.25 -6.90 -11.39
C VAL A 372 24.70 -7.33 -11.17
N LEU A 373 25.06 -8.57 -11.51
CA LEU A 373 26.40 -9.13 -11.31
C LEU A 373 27.45 -8.41 -12.16
N ASP A 374 27.15 -8.17 -13.44
CA ASP A 374 28.02 -7.43 -14.37
C ASP A 374 28.29 -6.02 -13.82
N THR A 375 27.24 -5.31 -13.39
CA THR A 375 27.38 -3.97 -12.79
C THR A 375 28.18 -4.02 -11.48
N MET A 376 28.01 -5.07 -10.65
CA MET A 376 28.82 -5.23 -9.42
C MET A 376 30.30 -5.47 -9.73
N GLU A 377 30.62 -6.21 -10.81
CA GLU A 377 32.00 -6.43 -11.26
C GLU A 377 32.60 -5.16 -11.87
N GLU A 378 31.87 -4.43 -12.72
CA GLU A 378 32.25 -3.11 -13.23
C GLU A 378 32.63 -2.16 -12.08
N GLN A 379 31.75 -1.99 -11.09
CA GLN A 379 31.96 -1.09 -9.95
C GLN A 379 33.14 -1.51 -9.06
N LYS A 380 33.40 -2.82 -8.95
CA LYS A 380 34.54 -3.37 -8.21
C LYS A 380 35.89 -3.16 -8.93
N ASN A 381 35.87 -3.10 -10.27
CA ASN A 381 37.06 -2.92 -11.09
C ASN A 381 37.44 -1.44 -11.27
N LEU A 382 36.59 -0.50 -10.89
CA LEU A 382 36.91 0.93 -10.80
C LEU A 382 37.87 1.23 -9.64
N PRO A 383 38.65 2.33 -9.70
CA PRO A 383 39.39 2.83 -8.55
C PRO A 383 38.48 3.10 -7.34
N ALA A 384 39.03 3.01 -6.13
CA ALA A 384 38.28 3.20 -4.89
C ALA A 384 37.46 4.52 -4.88
N LYS A 385 38.10 5.62 -5.27
CA LYS A 385 37.53 6.96 -5.45
C LYS A 385 36.46 7.12 -6.54
N ASP A 386 36.18 6.10 -7.35
CA ASP A 386 35.21 6.18 -8.45
C ASP A 386 34.09 5.12 -8.34
N GLY A 387 34.35 3.99 -7.67
CA GLY A 387 33.40 2.89 -7.54
C GLY A 387 32.27 3.13 -6.53
N VAL A 388 31.19 2.35 -6.67
CA VAL A 388 30.02 2.33 -5.78
C VAL A 388 29.81 0.92 -5.20
N LEU A 389 29.76 0.82 -3.88
CA LEU A 389 29.38 -0.41 -3.19
C LEU A 389 27.86 -0.51 -3.05
N PHE A 390 27.27 -1.54 -3.62
CA PHE A 390 25.85 -1.87 -3.44
C PHE A 390 25.63 -3.37 -3.30
N LYS A 391 24.45 -3.74 -2.79
CA LYS A 391 24.04 -5.14 -2.58
C LYS A 391 22.61 -5.35 -3.06
N LEU A 392 22.38 -6.43 -3.82
CA LEU A 392 21.03 -6.95 -4.06
C LEU A 392 20.46 -7.55 -2.76
N ASP A 393 19.29 -7.07 -2.34
CA ASP A 393 18.59 -7.56 -1.14
C ASP A 393 17.66 -8.73 -1.51
N TYR A 394 16.89 -8.55 -2.60
CA TYR A 394 16.22 -9.62 -3.34
C TYR A 394 15.89 -9.16 -4.77
N ILE A 395 15.61 -10.14 -5.62
CA ILE A 395 14.80 -10.00 -6.83
C ILE A 395 13.86 -11.20 -6.88
N SER A 396 12.62 -10.99 -7.31
CA SER A 396 11.54 -11.97 -7.20
C SER A 396 10.56 -11.85 -8.36
N LEU A 397 10.00 -12.99 -8.76
CA LEU A 397 8.93 -13.14 -9.75
C LEU A 397 7.77 -13.86 -9.06
N ALA A 398 6.63 -13.19 -8.93
CA ALA A 398 5.54 -13.65 -8.07
C ALA A 398 4.16 -13.51 -8.72
N ASP A 399 3.20 -14.32 -8.28
CA ASP A 399 1.79 -14.22 -8.72
C ASP A 399 1.18 -12.86 -8.32
N PRO A 400 0.40 -12.21 -9.22
CA PRO A 400 0.00 -10.81 -9.05
C PRO A 400 -1.10 -10.56 -8.00
N ASP A 401 -1.72 -11.62 -7.45
CA ASP A 401 -2.78 -11.57 -6.46
C ASP A 401 -2.31 -12.00 -5.05
N THR A 402 -1.32 -12.90 -4.99
CA THR A 402 -0.84 -13.55 -3.76
C THR A 402 0.55 -13.08 -3.33
N LEU A 403 1.39 -12.67 -4.29
CA LEU A 403 2.84 -12.45 -4.14
C LEU A 403 3.63 -13.69 -3.66
N GLU A 404 3.08 -14.89 -3.88
CA GLU A 404 3.86 -16.11 -3.76
C GLU A 404 4.79 -16.24 -4.98
N GLU A 405 6.06 -16.59 -4.74
CA GLU A 405 7.05 -16.78 -5.81
C GLU A 405 6.66 -17.96 -6.69
N VAL A 406 6.69 -17.77 -8.01
CA VAL A 406 6.30 -18.80 -8.99
C VAL A 406 7.53 -19.39 -9.67
N ASP A 407 7.53 -20.70 -9.93
CA ASP A 407 8.53 -21.32 -10.82
C ASP A 407 8.16 -21.12 -12.31
N LEU A 408 6.86 -20.92 -12.62
CA LEU A 408 6.32 -20.68 -13.97
C LEU A 408 5.23 -19.60 -13.95
N VAL A 409 5.27 -18.65 -14.89
CA VAL A 409 4.24 -17.61 -15.04
C VAL A 409 2.97 -18.15 -15.70
N ASP A 410 1.82 -17.88 -15.08
CA ASP A 410 0.50 -18.11 -15.67
C ASP A 410 0.24 -17.05 -16.76
N PRO A 411 0.18 -17.40 -18.06
CA PRO A 411 0.03 -16.43 -19.14
C PRO A 411 -1.34 -15.73 -19.13
N SER A 412 -2.34 -16.26 -18.42
CA SER A 412 -3.66 -15.61 -18.26
C SER A 412 -3.68 -14.51 -17.20
N LYS A 413 -2.65 -14.46 -16.33
CA LYS A 413 -2.50 -13.46 -15.26
C LYS A 413 -1.32 -12.53 -15.46
N GLY A 414 -0.25 -13.02 -16.08
CA GLY A 414 1.07 -12.41 -15.97
C GLY A 414 1.66 -12.58 -14.56
N ALA A 415 2.56 -11.69 -14.16
CA ALA A 415 3.29 -11.77 -12.90
C ALA A 415 3.79 -10.39 -12.42
N ILE A 416 4.30 -10.33 -11.19
CA ILE A 416 5.00 -9.16 -10.67
C ILE A 416 6.48 -9.49 -10.55
N LEU A 417 7.31 -8.77 -11.31
CA LEU A 417 8.74 -8.67 -11.07
C LEU A 417 8.96 -7.57 -10.03
N SER A 418 9.71 -7.87 -8.97
CA SER A 418 10.06 -6.88 -7.94
C SER A 418 11.45 -7.12 -7.38
N GLY A 419 12.10 -6.07 -6.92
CA GLY A 419 13.42 -6.19 -6.31
C GLY A 419 13.76 -5.01 -5.41
N ALA A 420 14.83 -5.20 -4.62
CA ALA A 420 15.37 -4.18 -3.76
C ALA A 420 16.90 -4.22 -3.75
N VAL A 421 17.53 -3.04 -3.82
CA VAL A 421 18.99 -2.87 -3.72
C VAL A 421 19.34 -1.93 -2.57
N LYS A 422 20.41 -2.26 -1.85
CA LYS A 422 21.00 -1.44 -0.79
C LYS A 422 22.25 -0.77 -1.35
N MET A 423 22.15 0.53 -1.59
CA MET A 423 23.29 1.41 -1.92
C MET A 423 23.98 1.78 -0.61
N HIS A 424 25.22 1.34 -0.40
CA HIS A 424 25.97 1.67 0.80
C HIS A 424 26.49 3.12 0.73
N PRO A 425 26.99 3.70 1.84
CA PRO A 425 27.69 4.99 1.81
C PRO A 425 28.91 4.92 0.89
N VAL A 426 29.35 6.08 0.38
CA VAL A 426 30.60 6.19 -0.39
C VAL A 426 31.78 5.86 0.55
N TYR A 427 32.62 4.90 0.15
CA TYR A 427 33.68 4.36 1.02
C TYR A 427 35.04 5.06 0.84
N ASP A 428 35.21 5.83 -0.23
CA ASP A 428 36.38 6.69 -0.50
C ASP A 428 35.90 8.05 -1.04
N PRO A 429 35.26 8.87 -0.19
CA PRO A 429 34.67 10.15 -0.60
C PRO A 429 35.76 11.17 -0.90
N GLN A 430 35.62 11.88 -2.02
CA GLN A 430 36.58 12.89 -2.45
C GLN A 430 36.25 14.27 -1.86
N GLU A 431 37.23 15.18 -1.87
CA GLU A 431 37.03 16.55 -1.35
C GLU A 431 35.93 17.27 -2.15
N ASN A 432 34.94 17.81 -1.44
CA ASN A 432 33.75 18.47 -2.02
C ASN A 432 32.86 17.55 -2.89
N GLU A 433 32.93 16.23 -2.72
CA GLU A 433 32.02 15.30 -3.39
C GLU A 433 30.58 15.41 -2.84
N ASP A 434 29.60 15.41 -3.75
CA ASP A 434 28.19 15.30 -3.41
C ASP A 434 27.85 13.86 -2.97
N LEU A 435 27.69 13.69 -1.66
CA LEU A 435 27.28 12.42 -1.02
C LEU A 435 25.75 12.25 -0.93
N GLY A 436 24.97 13.28 -1.25
CA GLY A 436 23.54 13.39 -0.96
C GLY A 436 23.25 13.85 0.47
N ASP A 437 21.97 14.08 0.80
CA ASP A 437 21.59 14.60 2.11
C ASP A 437 22.01 13.65 3.25
N HIS A 438 22.25 14.22 4.44
CA HIS A 438 22.64 13.51 5.67
C HIS A 438 23.93 12.67 5.54
N ASP A 439 24.93 13.20 4.83
CA ASP A 439 26.23 12.57 4.59
C ASP A 439 26.14 11.22 3.85
N GLY A 440 25.05 11.01 3.10
CA GLY A 440 24.90 9.85 2.22
C GLY A 440 24.73 8.50 2.93
N PRO A 441 23.68 8.29 3.74
CA PRO A 441 23.45 7.05 4.47
C PRO A 441 23.22 5.84 3.54
N THR A 442 23.07 4.64 4.12
CA THR A 442 22.66 3.46 3.33
C THR A 442 21.25 3.68 2.80
N VAL A 443 21.07 3.68 1.48
CA VAL A 443 19.77 3.84 0.83
C VAL A 443 19.27 2.49 0.33
N ARG A 444 18.08 2.09 0.79
CA ARG A 444 17.39 0.91 0.24
C ARG A 444 16.36 1.35 -0.81
N LEU A 445 16.70 1.12 -2.06
CA LEU A 445 15.84 1.37 -3.21
C LEU A 445 14.97 0.12 -3.47
N ILE A 446 13.72 0.34 -3.87
CA ILE A 446 12.79 -0.71 -4.30
C ILE A 446 12.22 -0.32 -5.67
N ASP A 447 11.94 -1.31 -6.51
CA ASP A 447 11.32 -1.10 -7.81
C ASP A 447 10.59 -2.38 -8.27
N ASN A 448 9.72 -2.24 -9.26
CA ASN A 448 8.93 -3.35 -9.82
C ASN A 448 8.49 -3.09 -11.26
N ILE A 449 8.14 -4.18 -11.94
CA ILE A 449 7.47 -4.22 -13.23
C ILE A 449 6.31 -5.22 -13.12
N ILE A 450 5.12 -4.81 -13.57
CA ILE A 450 3.95 -5.70 -13.67
C ILE A 450 3.98 -6.28 -15.08
N LEU A 451 4.27 -7.58 -15.20
CA LEU A 451 4.21 -8.31 -16.45
C LEU A 451 2.74 -8.58 -16.79
N PRO A 452 2.21 -8.07 -17.92
CA PRO A 452 0.81 -8.26 -18.29
C PRO A 452 0.52 -9.71 -18.73
N PRO A 453 -0.75 -10.15 -18.70
CA PRO A 453 -1.18 -11.37 -19.39
C PRO A 453 -0.76 -11.40 -20.86
N LYS A 454 -0.47 -12.60 -21.38
CA LYS A 454 -0.21 -12.88 -22.80
C LYS A 454 -1.42 -13.44 -23.56
N ALA A 455 -2.50 -13.79 -22.84
CA ALA A 455 -3.70 -14.45 -23.37
C ALA A 455 -4.89 -13.50 -23.53
#